data_AF-A0A8H7NM28-F1
#
_entry.id   AF-A0A8H7NM28-F1
#
_cell.length_a   1.000
_cell.length_b   1.000
_cell.length_c   1.000
_cell.angle_alpha   90.00
_cell.angle_beta   90.00
_cell.angle_gamma   90.00
#
_symmetry.space_group_name_H-M   'P 1'
#
loop_
_entity.id
_entity.type
_entity.pdbx_description
1 polymer ?
#
loop_
_entity_poly.entity_id
_entity_poly.type
_entity_poly.pdbx_seq_one_letter_code
_entity_poly.pdbx_strand_id
1 'polypeptide(L)'
;MSKLSPSLKALINAPFSRPGPLPAPAHAKELFQSIAQDASKKNLSPRSWLAISTATTFSLNAPDALPILHGVASAQQPKSDVRAAEFMREVGLKCISFNGIPRSINCLNAFHASLPKSLTAQLATTPSRQSTPENVTDGLARGRRLWDSVYQPFEDKLYEKLGLAHPDLPVFILNHNYAGLLSDPPQSERGPSPASAGCTPRWSPSRA
;
A
#
# COMPACT_ATOMS: atom_id res chain seq x y z
N MET A 1 -8.57 0.37 45.15
CA MET A 1 -8.40 -0.19 43.80
C MET A 1 -9.67 -0.93 43.40
N SER A 2 -10.43 -0.42 42.43
CA SER A 2 -11.65 -1.08 41.94
C SER A 2 -11.28 -2.42 41.30
N LYS A 3 -11.89 -3.51 41.76
CA LYS A 3 -11.68 -4.84 41.18
C LYS A 3 -12.62 -5.00 39.98
N LEU A 4 -12.06 -5.27 38.79
CA LEU A 4 -12.84 -5.64 37.62
C LEU A 4 -13.76 -6.83 37.95
N SER A 5 -15.00 -6.81 37.44
CA SER A 5 -15.94 -7.91 37.62
C SER A 5 -15.41 -9.22 37.01
N PRO A 6 -15.80 -10.40 37.51
CA PRO A 6 -15.41 -11.68 36.94
C PRO A 6 -15.71 -11.79 35.43
N SER A 7 -16.89 -11.32 35.00
CA SER A 7 -17.30 -11.34 33.59
C SER A 7 -16.40 -10.45 32.72
N LEU A 8 -16.01 -9.27 33.22
CA LEU A 8 -15.10 -8.39 32.48
C LEU A 8 -13.69 -8.97 32.41
N LYS A 9 -13.21 -9.62 33.47
CA LYS A 9 -11.94 -10.37 33.44
C LYS A 9 -11.98 -11.54 32.46
N ALA A 10 -13.08 -12.28 32.42
CA ALA A 10 -13.27 -13.36 31.45
C ALA A 10 -13.27 -12.83 30.02
N LEU A 11 -13.97 -11.71 29.77
CA LEU A 11 -14.02 -11.07 28.46
C LEU A 11 -12.63 -10.59 28.00
N ILE A 12 -11.90 -9.85 28.83
CA ILE A 12 -10.57 -9.30 28.47
C ILE A 12 -9.55 -10.42 28.21
N ASN A 13 -9.65 -11.54 28.92
CA ASN A 13 -8.76 -12.69 28.73
C ASN A 13 -9.23 -13.68 27.67
N ALA A 14 -10.42 -13.48 27.09
CA ALA A 14 -10.94 -14.36 26.06
C ALA A 14 -10.01 -14.33 24.83
N PRO A 15 -9.82 -15.45 24.11
CA PRO A 15 -8.93 -15.51 22.95
C PRO A 15 -9.23 -14.46 21.87
N PHE A 16 -10.51 -14.13 21.67
CA PHE A 16 -10.97 -13.12 20.70
C PHE A 16 -10.70 -11.67 21.15
N SER A 17 -10.34 -11.45 22.41
CA SER A 17 -9.95 -10.14 22.94
C SER A 17 -8.45 -9.89 22.78
N ARG A 18 -7.68 -10.89 22.34
CA ARG A 18 -6.27 -10.71 22.03
C ARG A 18 -6.12 -9.91 20.73
N PRO A 19 -5.16 -8.97 20.67
CA PRO A 19 -4.88 -8.26 19.43
C PRO A 19 -4.43 -9.28 18.36
N GLY A 20 -5.21 -9.40 17.30
CA GLY A 20 -4.98 -10.30 16.18
C GLY A 20 -5.42 -9.68 14.86
N PRO A 21 -5.29 -10.41 13.75
CA PRO A 21 -5.88 -9.98 12.48
C PRO A 21 -7.39 -9.79 12.61
N LEU A 22 -7.91 -8.72 12.00
CA LEU A 22 -9.34 -8.46 11.94
C LEU A 22 -9.96 -9.43 10.91
N PRO A 23 -10.98 -10.23 11.27
CA PRO A 23 -11.64 -11.09 10.31
C PRO A 23 -12.34 -10.28 9.22
N ALA A 24 -12.45 -10.85 8.03
CA ALA A 24 -13.22 -10.23 6.96
C ALA A 24 -14.70 -10.09 7.37
N PRO A 25 -15.32 -8.91 7.21
CA PRO A 25 -16.76 -8.77 7.42
C PRO A 25 -17.56 -9.70 6.50
N ALA A 26 -18.69 -10.22 6.99
CA ALA A 26 -19.56 -11.11 6.20
C ALA A 26 -19.99 -10.49 4.85
N HIS A 27 -20.15 -9.18 4.80
CA HIS A 27 -20.56 -8.40 3.63
C HIS A 27 -19.38 -7.71 2.91
N ALA A 28 -18.15 -8.20 3.08
CA ALA A 28 -16.96 -7.57 2.51
C ALA A 28 -17.01 -7.49 0.98
N LYS A 29 -17.60 -8.51 0.33
CA LYS A 29 -17.73 -8.55 -1.13
C LYS A 29 -18.66 -7.43 -1.63
N GLU A 30 -19.84 -7.32 -1.03
CA GLU A 30 -20.83 -6.28 -1.36
C GLU A 30 -20.26 -4.89 -1.10
N LEU A 31 -19.52 -4.72 0.00
CA LEU A 31 -18.83 -3.47 0.32
C LEU A 31 -17.82 -3.08 -0.76
N PHE A 32 -16.91 -3.99 -1.14
CA PHE A 32 -15.92 -3.69 -2.18
C PHE A 32 -16.57 -3.46 -3.55
N GLN A 33 -17.64 -4.20 -3.89
CA GLN A 33 -18.40 -3.96 -5.11
C GLN A 33 -19.05 -2.57 -5.12
N SER A 34 -19.64 -2.16 -4.00
CA SER A 34 -20.23 -0.82 -3.83
C SER A 34 -19.18 0.28 -3.99
N ILE A 35 -18.01 0.14 -3.36
CA ILE A 35 -16.88 1.08 -3.50
C ILE A 35 -16.44 1.17 -4.96
N ALA A 36 -16.27 0.03 -5.64
CA ALA A 36 -15.82 0.00 -7.03
C ALA A 36 -16.85 0.61 -8.00
N GLN A 37 -18.15 0.40 -7.74
CA GLN A 37 -19.24 1.04 -8.50
C GLN A 37 -19.28 2.55 -8.26
N ASP A 38 -19.16 3.01 -7.01
CA ASP A 38 -19.12 4.45 -6.68
C ASP A 38 -17.90 5.14 -7.32
N ALA A 39 -16.73 4.49 -7.27
CA ALA A 39 -15.53 4.97 -7.95
C ALA A 39 -15.75 5.13 -9.46
N SER A 40 -16.40 4.16 -10.10
CA SER A 40 -16.76 4.25 -11.52
C SER A 40 -17.72 5.41 -11.80
N LYS A 41 -18.76 5.60 -10.96
CA LYS A 41 -19.72 6.72 -11.11
C LYS A 41 -19.05 8.08 -10.98
N LYS A 42 -17.99 8.17 -10.17
CA LYS A 42 -17.20 9.39 -9.94
C LYS A 42 -16.03 9.55 -10.91
N ASN A 43 -15.94 8.72 -11.95
CA ASN A 43 -14.84 8.73 -12.94
C ASN A 43 -13.45 8.59 -12.30
N LEU A 44 -13.35 7.86 -11.19
CA LEU A 44 -12.07 7.52 -10.58
C LEU A 44 -11.45 6.33 -11.30
N SER A 45 -10.11 6.31 -11.38
CA SER A 45 -9.43 5.20 -12.04
C SER A 45 -9.62 3.88 -11.25
N PRO A 46 -9.64 2.72 -11.93
CA PRO A 46 -9.68 1.42 -11.26
C PRO A 46 -8.55 1.23 -10.24
N ARG A 47 -7.37 1.79 -10.53
CA ARG A 47 -6.22 1.75 -9.63
C ARG A 47 -6.42 2.61 -8.37
N SER A 48 -7.14 3.72 -8.48
CA SER A 48 -7.35 4.62 -7.34
C SER A 48 -8.15 3.95 -6.24
N TRP A 49 -9.30 3.35 -6.57
CA TRP A 49 -10.12 2.67 -5.55
C TRP A 49 -9.42 1.41 -5.03
N LEU A 50 -8.79 0.62 -5.91
CA LEU A 50 -8.09 -0.59 -5.50
C LEU A 50 -6.92 -0.26 -4.56
N ALA A 51 -6.17 0.82 -4.81
CA ALA A 51 -5.09 1.25 -3.93
C ALA A 51 -5.61 1.64 -2.54
N ILE A 52 -6.64 2.48 -2.48
CA ILE A 52 -7.21 2.91 -1.20
C ILE A 52 -7.82 1.73 -0.45
N SER A 53 -8.63 0.89 -1.09
CA SER A 53 -9.21 -0.30 -0.46
C SER A 53 -8.14 -1.25 0.06
N THR A 54 -7.09 -1.51 -0.73
CA THR A 54 -5.97 -2.36 -0.29
C THR A 54 -5.26 -1.76 0.92
N ALA A 55 -4.89 -0.47 0.86
CA ALA A 55 -4.21 0.21 1.95
C ALA A 55 -5.05 0.24 3.23
N THR A 56 -6.37 0.43 3.11
CA THR A 56 -7.30 0.33 4.24
C THR A 56 -7.32 -1.08 4.82
N THR A 57 -7.42 -2.13 4.00
CA THR A 57 -7.40 -3.53 4.46
C THR A 57 -6.10 -3.88 5.19
N PHE A 58 -4.95 -3.41 4.68
CA PHE A 58 -3.66 -3.55 5.34
C PHE A 58 -3.61 -2.80 6.68
N SER A 59 -4.14 -1.58 6.73
CA SER A 59 -4.15 -0.75 7.95
C SER A 59 -5.02 -1.36 9.05
N LEU A 60 -6.16 -1.95 8.67
CA LEU A 60 -7.05 -2.70 9.55
C LEU A 60 -6.47 -4.06 9.97
N ASN A 61 -5.32 -4.47 9.42
CA ASN A 61 -4.73 -5.79 9.63
C ASN A 61 -5.74 -6.91 9.33
N ALA A 62 -6.44 -6.81 8.19
CA ALA A 62 -7.54 -7.69 7.80
C ALA A 62 -7.20 -8.61 6.60
N PRO A 63 -6.26 -9.56 6.76
CA PRO A 63 -5.73 -10.37 5.66
C PRO A 63 -6.81 -11.16 4.91
N ASP A 64 -7.83 -11.67 5.61
CA ASP A 64 -8.89 -12.49 5.00
C ASP A 64 -9.78 -11.70 4.02
N ALA A 65 -9.77 -10.37 4.11
CA ALA A 65 -10.51 -9.51 3.18
C ALA A 65 -9.76 -9.28 1.86
N LEU A 66 -8.44 -9.53 1.80
CA LEU A 66 -7.62 -9.32 0.62
C LEU A 66 -7.99 -10.24 -0.57
N PRO A 67 -8.22 -11.56 -0.40
CA PRO A 67 -8.69 -12.40 -1.52
C PRO A 67 -10.07 -11.98 -2.02
N ILE A 68 -10.96 -11.49 -1.14
CA ILE A 68 -12.28 -10.98 -1.52
C ILE A 68 -12.13 -9.72 -2.37
N LEU A 69 -11.30 -8.77 -1.93
CA LEU A 69 -10.98 -7.55 -2.66
C LEU A 69 -10.36 -7.86 -4.03
N HIS A 70 -9.40 -8.77 -4.08
CA HIS A 70 -8.75 -9.22 -5.32
C HIS A 70 -9.77 -9.82 -6.29
N GLY A 71 -10.70 -10.66 -5.80
CA GLY A 71 -11.76 -11.24 -6.62
C GLY A 71 -12.69 -10.18 -7.22
N VAL A 72 -13.07 -9.16 -6.43
CA VAL A 72 -13.89 -8.03 -6.93
C VAL A 72 -13.14 -7.22 -7.98
N ALA A 73 -11.86 -6.91 -7.74
CA ALA A 73 -11.03 -6.16 -8.68
C ALA A 73 -10.81 -6.92 -10.01
N SER A 74 -10.54 -8.22 -9.91
CA SER A 74 -10.29 -9.11 -11.04
C SER A 74 -11.52 -9.28 -11.92
N ALA A 75 -12.72 -9.33 -11.32
CA ALA A 75 -13.98 -9.45 -12.06
C ALA A 75 -14.30 -8.23 -12.95
N GLN A 76 -13.74 -7.04 -12.67
CA GLN A 76 -13.98 -5.84 -13.46
C GLN A 76 -13.20 -5.80 -14.78
N GLN A 77 -12.11 -6.56 -14.90
CA GLN A 77 -11.23 -6.53 -16.07
C GLN A 77 -10.81 -7.95 -16.46
N PRO A 78 -11.17 -8.46 -17.65
CA PRO A 78 -10.75 -9.78 -18.10
C PRO A 78 -9.22 -9.92 -18.08
N LYS A 79 -8.72 -11.05 -17.56
CA LYS A 79 -7.28 -11.37 -17.47
C LYS A 79 -6.45 -10.37 -16.66
N SER A 80 -7.08 -9.67 -15.72
CA SER A 80 -6.39 -8.70 -14.85
C SER A 80 -5.89 -9.28 -13.54
N ASP A 81 -6.16 -10.56 -13.25
CA ASP A 81 -5.94 -11.18 -11.94
C ASP A 81 -4.50 -11.03 -11.44
N VAL A 82 -3.51 -11.36 -12.28
CA VAL A 82 -2.08 -11.21 -11.93
C VAL A 82 -1.74 -9.74 -11.70
N ARG A 83 -2.24 -8.84 -12.57
CA ARG A 83 -1.99 -7.40 -12.49
C ARG A 83 -2.60 -6.78 -11.22
N ALA A 84 -3.80 -7.19 -10.85
CA ALA A 84 -4.46 -6.77 -9.63
C ALA A 84 -3.68 -7.26 -8.40
N ALA A 85 -3.26 -8.53 -8.39
CA ALA A 85 -2.46 -9.08 -7.31
C ALA A 85 -1.12 -8.35 -7.15
N GLU A 86 -0.39 -8.10 -8.24
CA GLU A 86 0.86 -7.32 -8.21
C GLU A 86 0.65 -5.91 -7.68
N PHE A 87 -0.41 -5.25 -8.14
CA PHE A 87 -0.71 -3.91 -7.68
C PHE A 87 -1.07 -3.88 -6.19
N MET A 88 -1.85 -4.86 -5.72
CA MET A 88 -2.18 -5.00 -4.29
C MET A 88 -0.94 -5.30 -3.44
N ARG A 89 -0.03 -6.15 -3.93
CA ARG A 89 1.27 -6.44 -3.26
C ARG A 89 2.12 -5.17 -3.15
N GLU A 90 2.20 -4.39 -4.22
CA GLU A 90 2.94 -3.13 -4.25
C GLU A 90 2.36 -2.08 -3.29
N VAL A 91 1.03 -1.94 -3.26
CA VAL A 91 0.35 -1.07 -2.29
C VAL A 91 0.63 -1.54 -0.87
N GLY A 92 0.51 -2.84 -0.61
CA GLY A 92 0.79 -3.45 0.68
C GLY A 92 2.24 -3.26 1.15
N LEU A 93 3.20 -3.32 0.24
CA LEU A 93 4.61 -3.02 0.52
C LEU A 93 4.78 -1.56 0.95
N LYS A 94 4.18 -0.61 0.21
CA LYS A 94 4.23 0.83 0.54
C LYS A 94 3.54 1.17 1.85
N CYS A 95 2.59 0.35 2.31
CA CYS A 95 1.96 0.53 3.61
C CYS A 95 2.96 0.48 4.80
N ILE A 96 4.16 -0.09 4.63
CA ILE A 96 5.21 -0.09 5.66
C ILE A 96 5.46 1.33 6.21
N SER A 97 5.49 2.36 5.35
CA SER A 97 5.69 3.75 5.77
C SER A 97 4.56 4.33 6.62
N PHE A 98 3.37 3.72 6.60
CA PHE A 98 2.17 4.26 7.24
C PHE A 98 1.68 3.44 8.44
N ASN A 99 1.75 2.10 8.35
CA ASN A 99 1.18 1.20 9.37
C ASN A 99 2.21 0.25 10.01
N GLY A 100 3.46 0.31 9.53
CA GLY A 100 4.59 -0.46 10.05
C GLY A 100 4.78 -1.84 9.41
N ILE A 101 5.99 -2.36 9.59
CA ILE A 101 6.44 -3.63 9.01
C ILE A 101 5.57 -4.83 9.42
N PRO A 102 5.21 -5.04 10.71
CA PRO A 102 4.52 -6.27 11.13
C PRO A 102 3.18 -6.50 10.44
N ARG A 103 2.35 -5.45 10.28
CA ARG A 103 1.05 -5.58 9.59
C ARG A 103 1.24 -5.87 8.11
N SER A 104 2.19 -5.20 7.47
CA SER A 104 2.50 -5.41 6.07
C SER A 104 2.98 -6.84 5.81
N ILE A 105 3.84 -7.40 6.67
CA ILE A 105 4.26 -8.81 6.60
C ILE A 105 3.08 -9.76 6.73
N ASN A 106 2.25 -9.58 7.77
CA ASN A 106 1.10 -10.44 8.01
C ASN A 106 0.15 -10.47 6.81
N CYS A 107 -0.22 -9.29 6.30
CA CYS A 107 -1.14 -9.17 5.18
C CYS A 107 -0.54 -9.66 3.86
N LEU A 108 0.73 -9.36 3.54
CA LEU A 108 1.37 -9.85 2.30
C LEU A 108 1.49 -11.37 2.27
N ASN A 109 1.92 -11.98 3.38
CA ASN A 109 2.07 -13.43 3.47
C ASN A 109 0.71 -14.14 3.36
N ALA A 110 -0.29 -13.68 4.10
CA ALA A 110 -1.63 -14.25 4.06
C ALA A 110 -2.27 -14.08 2.67
N PHE A 111 -2.11 -12.90 2.05
CA PHE A 111 -2.61 -12.66 0.71
C PHE A 111 -1.95 -13.60 -0.31
N HIS A 112 -0.62 -13.69 -0.33
CA HIS A 112 0.08 -14.61 -1.21
C HIS A 112 -0.37 -16.08 -1.02
N ALA A 113 -0.53 -16.52 0.24
CA ALA A 113 -1.00 -17.87 0.55
C ALA A 113 -2.45 -18.14 0.10
N SER A 114 -3.28 -17.10 0.02
CA SER A 114 -4.68 -17.20 -0.40
C SER A 114 -4.87 -17.28 -1.93
N LEU A 115 -3.84 -16.93 -2.71
CA LEU A 115 -3.94 -16.87 -4.17
C LEU A 115 -3.77 -18.28 -4.80
N PRO A 116 -4.45 -18.58 -5.92
CA PRO A 116 -4.26 -19.84 -6.64
C PRO A 116 -2.82 -20.03 -7.11
N LYS A 117 -2.32 -21.28 -7.11
CA LYS A 117 -0.95 -21.61 -7.55
C LYS A 117 -0.64 -21.17 -8.99
N SER A 118 -1.63 -21.24 -9.87
CA SER A 118 -1.50 -20.79 -11.26
C SER A 118 -1.24 -19.28 -11.35
N LEU A 119 -1.76 -18.50 -10.39
CA LEU A 119 -1.55 -17.06 -10.30
C LEU A 119 -0.21 -16.76 -9.63
N THR A 120 0.11 -17.40 -8.50
CA THR A 120 1.38 -17.15 -7.79
C THR A 120 2.62 -17.50 -8.61
N ALA A 121 2.52 -18.50 -9.50
CA ALA A 121 3.58 -18.84 -10.45
C ALA A 121 3.88 -17.75 -11.50
N GLN A 122 2.97 -16.80 -11.71
CA GLN A 122 3.11 -15.68 -12.65
C GLN A 122 3.54 -14.38 -11.96
N LEU A 123 3.62 -14.37 -10.64
CA LEU A 123 4.00 -13.19 -9.89
C LEU A 123 5.49 -12.88 -10.03
N ALA A 124 5.84 -11.59 -10.00
CA ALA A 124 7.20 -11.11 -9.96
C ALA A 124 7.91 -11.60 -8.68
N THR A 125 9.10 -12.16 -8.88
CA THR A 125 9.98 -12.73 -7.85
C THR A 125 11.32 -11.99 -7.73
N THR A 126 11.63 -11.09 -8.66
CA THR A 126 12.88 -10.32 -8.65
C THR A 126 12.69 -9.00 -7.88
N PRO A 127 13.56 -8.69 -6.91
CA PRO A 127 13.53 -7.40 -6.21
C PRO A 127 13.84 -6.23 -7.16
N SER A 128 12.99 -5.21 -7.16
CA SER A 128 13.14 -4.02 -8.01
C SER A 128 13.68 -2.79 -7.26
N ARG A 129 14.03 -2.92 -5.99
CA ARG A 129 14.46 -1.80 -5.11
C ARG A 129 15.80 -2.07 -4.42
N GLN A 130 16.58 -3.01 -4.95
CA GLN A 130 17.90 -3.29 -4.40
C GLN A 130 18.82 -2.10 -4.67
N SER A 131 19.28 -1.46 -3.60
CA SER A 131 20.25 -0.37 -3.70
C SER A 131 21.63 -0.93 -4.01
N THR A 132 22.29 -0.34 -5.00
CA THR A 132 23.65 -0.68 -5.46
C THR A 132 24.45 0.61 -5.62
N PRO A 133 25.80 0.56 -5.58
CA PRO A 133 26.63 1.73 -5.86
C PRO A 133 26.28 2.40 -7.20
N GLU A 134 25.83 1.61 -8.19
CA GLU A 134 25.51 2.08 -9.54
C GLU A 134 24.18 2.82 -9.62
N ASN A 135 23.19 2.48 -8.77
CA ASN A 135 21.82 3.02 -8.88
C ASN A 135 21.40 3.94 -7.72
N VAL A 136 22.19 4.02 -6.64
CA VAL A 136 21.79 4.71 -5.41
C VAL A 136 21.49 6.20 -5.64
N THR A 137 22.33 6.89 -6.41
CA THR A 137 22.15 8.33 -6.69
C THR A 137 20.84 8.59 -7.44
N ASP A 138 20.53 7.78 -8.45
CA ASP A 138 19.29 7.89 -9.20
C ASP A 138 18.06 7.57 -8.34
N GLY A 139 18.19 6.60 -7.44
CA GLY A 139 17.18 6.27 -6.44
C GLY A 139 16.84 7.44 -5.53
N LEU A 140 17.88 8.07 -4.96
CA LEU A 140 17.73 9.26 -4.10
C LEU A 140 17.08 10.42 -4.87
N ALA A 141 17.50 10.67 -6.11
CA ALA A 141 16.92 11.71 -6.95
C ALA A 141 15.43 11.44 -7.26
N ARG A 142 15.03 10.18 -7.49
CA ARG A 142 13.61 9.80 -7.65
C ARG A 142 12.81 10.07 -6.38
N GLY A 143 13.34 9.69 -5.21
CA GLY A 143 12.71 9.97 -3.93
C GLY A 143 12.51 11.46 -3.70
N ARG A 144 13.53 12.28 -4.00
CA ARG A 144 13.44 13.75 -3.94
C ARG A 144 12.35 14.31 -4.85
N ARG A 145 12.29 13.88 -6.11
CA ARG A 145 11.21 14.32 -7.02
C ARG A 145 9.82 13.98 -6.50
N LEU A 146 9.64 12.80 -5.90
CA LEU A 146 8.36 12.42 -5.30
C LEU A 146 8.03 13.33 -4.10
N TRP A 147 8.99 13.54 -3.19
CA TRP A 147 8.84 14.46 -2.06
C TRP A 147 8.40 15.85 -2.52
N ASP A 148 9.11 16.42 -3.51
CA ASP A 148 8.78 17.72 -4.06
C ASP A 148 7.35 17.74 -4.61
N SER A 149 6.97 16.74 -5.41
CA SER A 149 5.62 16.69 -6.00
C SER A 149 4.47 16.64 -4.96
N VAL A 150 4.73 16.12 -3.76
CA VAL A 150 3.75 15.99 -2.68
C VAL A 150 3.68 17.25 -1.84
N TYR A 151 4.81 17.91 -1.59
CA TYR A 151 4.90 19.02 -0.64
C TYR A 151 5.07 20.39 -1.27
N GLN A 152 5.14 20.50 -2.60
CA GLN A 152 5.20 21.77 -3.30
C GLN A 152 4.11 22.76 -2.84
N PRO A 153 4.47 24.04 -2.55
CA PRO A 153 5.79 24.69 -2.67
C PRO A 153 6.60 24.75 -1.35
N PHE A 154 6.31 23.87 -0.39
CA PHE A 154 6.90 23.89 0.95
C PHE A 154 7.92 22.77 1.20
N GLU A 155 8.34 22.06 0.15
CA GLU A 155 9.20 20.87 0.21
C GLU A 155 10.50 21.10 0.97
N ASP A 156 11.21 22.20 0.70
CA ASP A 156 12.47 22.54 1.38
C ASP A 156 12.19 23.06 2.80
N LYS A 157 11.20 23.94 2.96
CA LYS A 157 10.83 24.49 4.27
C LYS A 157 10.38 23.38 5.24
N LEU A 158 9.66 22.38 4.76
CA LEU A 158 9.28 21.22 5.57
C LEU A 158 10.50 20.38 5.91
N TYR A 159 11.39 20.12 4.95
CA TYR A 159 12.63 19.38 5.18
C TYR A 159 13.48 20.03 6.28
N GLU A 160 13.72 21.34 6.17
CA GLU A 160 14.46 22.13 7.18
C GLU A 160 13.76 22.09 8.55
N LYS A 161 12.43 22.27 8.57
CA LYS A 161 11.66 22.25 9.83
C LYS A 161 11.71 20.90 10.52
N LEU A 162 11.70 19.79 9.78
CA LEU A 162 11.88 18.45 10.34
C LEU A 162 13.30 18.29 10.94
N GLY A 163 14.31 18.87 10.30
CA GLY A 163 15.69 18.90 10.80
C GLY A 163 15.83 19.60 12.16
N LEU A 164 14.99 20.60 12.45
CA LEU A 164 14.95 21.27 13.76
C LEU A 164 14.48 20.32 14.88
N ALA A 165 13.59 19.38 14.58
CA ALA A 165 13.15 18.37 15.55
C ALA A 165 14.23 17.31 15.77
N HIS A 166 14.90 16.88 14.69
CA HIS A 166 16.06 16.01 14.73
C HIS A 166 16.80 16.04 13.38
N PRO A 167 18.14 16.18 13.34
CA PRO A 167 18.89 16.31 12.08
C PRO A 167 18.72 15.11 11.14
N ASP A 168 18.65 13.89 11.67
CA ASP A 168 18.47 12.69 10.84
C ASP A 168 17.02 12.46 10.36
N LEU A 169 16.02 13.12 10.95
CA LEU A 169 14.61 12.86 10.63
C LEU A 169 14.27 13.10 9.14
N PRO A 170 14.56 14.28 8.55
CA PRO A 170 14.27 14.51 7.14
C PRO A 170 15.11 13.62 6.21
N VAL A 171 16.36 13.32 6.59
CA VAL A 171 17.25 12.40 5.84
C VAL A 171 16.68 11.00 5.82
N PHE A 172 16.25 10.48 6.98
CA PHE A 172 15.71 9.13 7.09
C PHE A 172 14.38 8.99 6.32
N ILE A 173 13.48 9.97 6.46
CA ILE A 173 12.21 10.00 5.72
C ILE A 173 12.49 10.01 4.21
N LEU A 174 13.34 10.91 3.74
CA LEU A 174 13.61 11.05 2.31
C LEU A 174 14.28 9.80 1.73
N ASN A 175 15.32 9.30 2.37
CA ASN A 175 16.15 8.21 1.82
C ASN A 175 15.45 6.84 1.93
N HIS A 176 14.79 6.56 3.05
CA HIS A 176 14.25 5.21 3.29
C HIS A 176 12.78 5.08 2.94
N ASN A 177 11.98 6.13 3.16
CA ASN A 177 10.56 6.09 2.82
C ASN A 177 10.35 6.57 1.38
N TYR A 178 10.76 7.78 1.03
CA TYR A 178 10.48 8.31 -0.30
C TYR A 178 11.32 7.66 -1.39
N ALA A 179 12.64 7.61 -1.26
CA ALA A 179 13.52 6.97 -2.24
C ALA A 179 13.42 5.45 -2.17
N GLY A 180 13.61 4.86 -0.99
CA GLY A 180 13.68 3.40 -0.80
C GLY A 180 12.37 2.64 -0.97
N LEU A 181 11.20 3.27 -0.84
CA LEU A 181 9.92 2.56 -0.78
C LEU A 181 8.80 3.17 -1.63
N LEU A 182 8.45 4.44 -1.39
CA LEU A 182 7.27 5.10 -1.95
C LEU A 182 7.44 5.46 -3.42
N SER A 183 8.64 5.88 -3.83
CA SER A 183 8.95 6.10 -5.23
C SER A 183 8.92 4.77 -5.98
N ASP A 184 8.37 4.83 -7.20
CA ASP A 184 8.39 3.64 -8.03
C ASP A 184 9.80 3.45 -8.65
N PRO A 185 10.29 2.21 -8.75
CA PRO A 185 11.57 1.92 -9.39
C PRO A 185 11.49 2.17 -10.91
N PRO A 186 12.62 2.22 -11.63
CA PRO A 186 12.64 2.33 -13.09
C PRO A 186 11.78 1.24 -13.76
N GLN A 187 11.15 1.55 -14.89
CA GLN A 187 10.30 0.59 -15.59
C GLN A 187 11.08 -0.65 -16.07
N SER A 188 12.38 -0.51 -16.32
CA SER A 188 13.30 -1.62 -16.63
C SER A 188 13.53 -2.57 -15.46
N GLU A 189 13.37 -2.10 -14.22
CA GLU A 189 13.58 -2.87 -12.99
C GLU A 189 12.26 -3.42 -12.42
N ARG A 190 11.13 -2.84 -12.83
CA ARG A 190 9.81 -3.45 -12.63
C ARG A 190 9.73 -4.63 -13.59
N GLY A 191 9.60 -5.86 -13.07
CA GLY A 191 9.27 -7.04 -13.88
C GLY A 191 8.09 -6.76 -14.84
N PRO A 192 7.84 -7.60 -15.86
CA PRO A 192 7.02 -7.28 -17.03
C PRO A 192 5.73 -6.53 -16.64
N SER A 193 5.76 -5.20 -16.80
CA SER A 193 4.63 -4.34 -16.53
C SER A 193 3.81 -4.25 -17.82
N PRO A 194 2.53 -4.69 -17.84
CA PRO A 194 1.69 -4.48 -18.99
C PRO A 194 1.48 -2.97 -19.15
N ALA A 195 1.83 -2.48 -20.34
CA ALA A 195 1.59 -1.16 -20.92
C ALA A 195 1.06 -0.09 -19.97
N SER A 196 1.83 1.00 -19.88
CA SER A 196 1.37 2.32 -19.46
C SER A 196 0.05 2.66 -20.16
N ALA A 197 -1.08 2.40 -19.51
CA ALA A 197 -2.29 3.15 -19.78
C ALA A 197 -1.95 4.58 -19.35
N GLY A 198 -1.75 5.46 -20.34
CA GLY A 198 -1.21 6.81 -20.23
C GLY A 198 -1.82 7.64 -19.12
N CYS A 199 -1.25 7.53 -17.93
CA CYS A 199 -1.55 8.37 -16.79
C CYS A 199 -0.23 8.74 -16.13
N THR A 200 0.55 9.58 -16.82
CA THR A 200 1.32 10.58 -16.10
C THR A 200 0.30 11.41 -15.30
N PRO A 201 0.43 11.53 -13.97
CA PRO A 201 -0.33 12.56 -13.25
C PRO A 201 0.22 13.90 -13.75
N ARG A 202 -0.41 14.47 -14.78
CA ARG A 202 -0.22 15.88 -15.12
C ARG A 202 -1.06 16.67 -14.13
N TRP A 203 -0.63 16.69 -12.87
CA TRP A 203 -1.11 17.69 -11.94
C TRP A 203 -0.56 19.02 -12.47
N SER A 204 -1.40 19.80 -13.15
CA SER A 204 -1.06 21.15 -13.58
C SER A 204 -1.48 22.09 -12.45
N PRO A 205 -0.53 22.72 -11.72
CA PRO A 205 -0.87 23.79 -10.82
C PRO A 205 -1.10 25.04 -11.66
N SER A 206 -2.29 25.16 -12.25
CA SER A 206 -2.69 26.36 -12.98
C SER A 206 -4.20 26.51 -12.94
N ARG A 207 -4.67 27.09 -11.84
CA ARG A 207 -5.67 28.15 -11.87
C ARG A 207 -5.71 28.82 -10.49
N ALA A 208 -5.21 30.05 -10.47
CA ALA A 208 -5.58 31.08 -9.50
C ALA A 208 -7.09 31.34 -9.57
#